data_AF-A0AA88HI82-F1
#
_entry.id   AF-A0AA88HI82-F1
#
_cell.length_a   1.000
_cell.length_b   1.000
_cell.length_c   1.000
_cell.angle_alpha   90.00
_cell.angle_beta   90.00
_cell.angle_gamma   90.00
#
_symmetry.space_group_name_H-M   'P 1'
#
loop_
_entity.id
_entity.type
_entity.pdbx_description
1 polymer ?
#
loop_
_entity_poly.entity_id
_entity_poly.type
_entity_poly.pdbx_seq_one_letter_code
_entity_poly.pdbx_strand_id
1 'polypeptide(L)'
;MENQEYGTCDSTRPCCHSCHVKGLKADGHFGFCTVFVTALPWATLIFITSNVINIRLEVKKFLKRYQRPVAHIVKGIGVLGDVMDLIGKVSIRTNFGFCTVFVTALPLATLIFFISNVINIRLEVKKFLKRYQRPVAHTMKGIGVLGDSVVALIVWLVDYTKPAIPRQARYETERTSWRRFVEWFCPPEMDV
;
A
#
# COMPACT_ATOMS: atom_id res chain seq x y z
N MET A 1 31.99 1.96 22.09
CA MET A 1 32.28 0.52 22.27
C MET A 1 31.54 0.11 23.52
N GLU A 2 30.31 -0.37 23.38
CA GLU A 2 29.47 -0.76 24.51
C GLU A 2 29.35 -2.29 24.49
N ASN A 3 29.91 -2.91 25.53
CA ASN A 3 29.92 -4.35 25.73
C ASN A 3 28.48 -4.82 25.97
N GLN A 4 27.90 -5.47 24.96
CA GLN A 4 26.63 -6.17 25.12
C GLN A 4 26.95 -7.62 25.49
N GLU A 5 26.79 -7.97 26.76
CA GLU A 5 26.88 -9.34 27.25
C GLU A 5 25.87 -10.22 26.50
N TYR A 6 26.34 -10.98 25.52
CA TYR A 6 25.56 -12.03 24.91
C TYR A 6 25.41 -13.16 25.93
N GLY A 7 24.23 -13.24 26.57
CA GLY A 7 23.87 -14.38 27.40
C GLY A 7 24.13 -15.69 26.65
N THR A 8 24.87 -16.60 27.27
CA THR A 8 25.27 -17.89 26.72
C THR A 8 24.04 -18.70 26.30
N CYS A 9 23.96 -19.05 25.01
CA CYS A 9 22.92 -19.93 24.47
C CYS A 9 22.97 -21.30 25.17
N ASP A 10 21.87 -21.71 25.80
CA ASP A 10 21.75 -23.04 26.41
C ASP A 10 21.69 -24.13 25.30
N SER A 11 22.41 -25.24 25.50
CA SER A 11 22.62 -26.30 24.49
C SER A 11 21.34 -27.03 24.08
N THR A 12 20.24 -26.83 24.80
CA THR A 12 18.98 -27.58 24.60
C THR A 12 18.02 -26.94 23.59
N ARG A 13 18.17 -25.64 23.25
CA ARG A 13 17.33 -24.95 22.24
C ARG A 13 18.17 -24.00 21.38
N PRO A 14 17.96 -23.97 20.05
CA PRO A 14 18.71 -23.06 19.18
C PRO A 14 18.35 -21.60 19.47
N CYS A 15 19.38 -20.76 19.63
CA CYS A 15 19.21 -19.31 19.72
C CYS A 15 18.59 -18.75 18.43
N CYS A 16 17.71 -17.75 18.56
CA CYS A 16 17.15 -17.04 17.41
C CYS A 16 18.20 -16.10 16.84
N HIS A 17 19.21 -16.66 16.16
CA HIS A 17 20.19 -15.87 15.43
C HIS A 17 19.47 -15.24 14.24
N SER A 18 19.23 -13.94 14.35
CA SER A 18 18.68 -13.09 13.29
C SER A 18 17.17 -13.22 13.03
N CYS A 19 16.41 -12.47 13.85
CA CYS A 19 15.04 -12.06 13.52
C CYS A 19 15.00 -11.16 12.26
N HIS A 20 16.14 -10.53 11.93
CA HIS A 20 16.30 -9.57 10.84
C HIS A 20 16.14 -10.18 9.44
N VAL A 21 16.60 -11.42 9.21
CA VAL A 21 16.51 -12.08 7.88
C VAL A 21 15.12 -12.63 7.55
N LYS A 22 14.21 -12.73 8.53
CA LYS A 22 12.88 -13.33 8.30
C LYS A 22 11.88 -12.35 7.67
N GLY A 23 12.04 -11.04 7.90
CA GLY A 23 11.30 -10.00 7.17
C GLY A 23 11.51 -10.12 5.66
N LEU A 24 12.75 -10.42 5.24
CA LEU A 24 13.13 -10.54 3.82
C LEU A 24 12.35 -11.60 3.03
N LYS A 25 11.84 -12.65 3.68
CA LYS A 25 11.15 -13.75 2.99
C LYS A 25 9.72 -13.40 2.59
N ALA A 26 9.12 -12.38 3.22
CA ALA A 26 7.82 -11.85 2.83
C ALA A 26 7.90 -10.93 1.59
N ASP A 27 9.10 -10.39 1.31
CA ASP A 27 9.26 -9.28 0.37
C ASP A 27 9.22 -9.73 -1.10
N GLY A 28 9.74 -10.92 -1.39
CA GLY A 28 9.71 -11.49 -2.75
C GLY A 28 8.28 -11.79 -3.23
N HIS A 29 7.43 -12.32 -2.35
CA HIS A 29 6.03 -12.60 -2.68
C HIS A 29 5.20 -11.30 -2.72
N PHE A 30 5.49 -10.35 -1.84
CA PHE A 30 4.83 -9.04 -1.85
C PHE A 30 5.11 -8.26 -3.15
N GLY A 31 6.37 -8.24 -3.60
CA GLY A 31 6.75 -7.62 -4.88
C GLY A 31 6.09 -8.29 -6.07
N PHE A 32 5.97 -9.62 -6.07
CA PHE A 32 5.28 -10.35 -7.13
C PHE A 32 3.78 -10.01 -7.19
N CYS A 33 3.09 -9.95 -6.05
CA CYS A 33 1.65 -9.68 -6.02
C CYS A 33 1.29 -8.24 -6.42
N THR A 34 2.14 -7.27 -6.12
CA THR A 34 1.88 -5.85 -6.48
C THR A 34 2.11 -5.58 -7.97
N VAL A 35 3.04 -6.28 -8.61
CA VAL A 35 3.36 -6.07 -10.04
C VAL A 35 2.31 -6.69 -10.98
N PHE A 36 1.63 -7.76 -10.55
CA PHE A 36 0.68 -8.53 -11.38
C PHE A 36 -0.79 -8.44 -10.93
N VAL A 37 -1.12 -7.49 -10.06
CA VAL A 37 -2.47 -7.37 -9.50
C VAL A 37 -3.54 -7.11 -10.57
N THR A 38 -3.21 -6.40 -11.66
CA THR A 38 -4.14 -6.17 -12.77
C THR A 38 -4.33 -7.38 -13.67
N ALA A 39 -3.39 -8.32 -13.69
CA ALA A 39 -3.45 -9.51 -14.52
C ALA A 39 -4.25 -10.64 -13.84
N LEU A 40 -4.07 -10.81 -12.52
CA LEU A 40 -4.70 -11.89 -11.74
C LEU A 40 -5.22 -11.36 -10.40
N PRO A 41 -6.49 -10.93 -10.32
CA PRO A 41 -7.11 -10.48 -9.07
C PRO A 41 -7.05 -11.53 -7.95
N TRP A 42 -7.03 -12.82 -8.31
CA TRP A 42 -6.97 -13.97 -7.41
C TRP A 42 -5.61 -14.18 -6.75
N ALA A 43 -4.53 -13.68 -7.35
CA ALA A 43 -3.18 -13.80 -6.79
C ALA A 43 -3.09 -13.11 -5.42
N THR A 44 -3.81 -12.01 -5.23
CA THR A 44 -3.89 -11.28 -3.96
C THR A 44 -4.55 -12.11 -2.87
N LEU A 45 -5.59 -12.89 -3.19
CA LEU A 45 -6.25 -13.77 -2.22
C LEU A 45 -5.36 -14.93 -1.79
N ILE A 46 -4.62 -15.52 -2.74
CA ILE A 46 -3.66 -16.60 -2.48
C ILE A 46 -2.53 -16.06 -1.59
N PHE A 47 -2.02 -14.87 -1.89
CA PHE A 47 -1.00 -14.21 -1.07
C PHE A 47 -1.46 -13.96 0.35
N ILE A 48 -2.65 -13.40 0.56
CA ILE A 48 -3.19 -13.13 1.90
C ILE A 48 -3.33 -14.45 2.68
N THR A 49 -3.87 -15.49 2.04
CA THR A 49 -4.05 -16.79 2.67
C THR A 49 -2.71 -17.41 3.09
N SER A 50 -1.71 -17.40 2.20
CA SER A 50 -0.36 -17.88 2.51
C SER A 50 0.34 -17.04 3.59
N ASN A 51 0.14 -15.72 3.59
CA ASN A 51 0.70 -14.83 4.59
C ASN A 51 0.12 -15.11 5.99
N VAL A 52 -1.20 -15.27 6.11
CA VAL A 52 -1.85 -15.67 7.37
C VAL A 52 -1.30 -17.00 7.87
N ILE A 53 -1.18 -18.02 7.02
CA ILE A 53 -0.62 -19.32 7.41
C ILE A 53 0.84 -19.17 7.88
N ASN A 54 1.66 -18.40 7.15
CA ASN A 54 3.07 -18.19 7.49
C ASN A 54 3.26 -17.50 8.83
N ILE A 55 2.51 -16.43 9.13
CA ILE A 55 2.55 -15.75 10.42
C ILE A 55 2.17 -16.72 11.55
N ARG A 56 1.14 -17.55 11.36
CA ARG A 56 0.72 -18.54 12.36
C ARG A 56 1.79 -19.62 12.59
N LEU A 57 2.43 -20.09 11.52
CA LEU A 57 3.52 -21.06 11.62
C LEU A 57 4.75 -20.45 12.30
N GLU A 58 5.03 -19.18 12.04
CA GLU A 58 6.14 -18.45 12.66
C GLU A 58 5.93 -18.25 14.15
N VAL A 59 4.72 -17.85 14.58
CA VAL A 59 4.38 -17.75 16.01
C VAL A 59 4.49 -19.12 16.69
N LYS A 60 3.98 -20.18 16.08
CA LYS A 60 4.10 -21.55 16.63
C LYS A 60 5.56 -21.99 16.75
N LYS A 61 6.41 -21.64 15.78
CA LYS A 61 7.86 -21.90 15.83
C LYS A 61 8.54 -21.06 16.92
N PHE A 62 8.21 -19.78 17.07
CA PHE A 62 8.72 -18.90 18.13
C PHE A 62 8.38 -19.41 19.52
N LEU A 63 7.13 -19.81 19.76
CA LEU A 63 6.69 -20.25 21.08
C LEU A 63 7.23 -21.63 21.47
N LYS A 64 7.39 -22.56 20.50
CA LYS A 64 7.80 -23.95 20.80
C LYS A 64 9.29 -24.23 20.63
N ARG A 65 9.97 -23.54 19.72
CA ARG A 65 11.31 -23.91 19.24
C ARG A 65 12.43 -22.93 19.61
N TYR A 66 12.11 -21.68 19.93
CA TYR A 66 13.10 -20.65 20.26
C TYR A 66 13.06 -20.27 21.74
N GLN A 67 14.20 -19.83 22.27
CA GLN A 67 14.31 -19.23 23.60
C GLN A 67 13.87 -17.76 23.56
N ARG A 68 13.52 -17.16 24.71
CA ARG A 68 13.05 -15.76 24.79
C ARG A 68 14.12 -14.83 24.18
N PRO A 69 13.79 -14.07 23.12
CA PRO A 69 14.72 -13.12 22.52
C PRO A 69 14.86 -11.86 23.38
N VAL A 70 16.03 -11.23 23.35
CA VAL A 70 16.27 -9.91 23.95
C VAL A 70 15.66 -8.84 23.05
N ALA A 71 14.88 -7.93 23.64
CA ALA A 71 14.23 -6.86 22.90
C ALA A 71 15.27 -5.84 22.42
N HIS A 72 15.33 -5.61 21.12
CA HIS A 72 16.14 -4.55 20.52
C HIS A 72 15.21 -3.48 19.93
N ILE A 73 15.38 -2.23 20.36
CA ILE A 73 14.56 -1.11 19.88
C ILE A 73 15.16 -0.63 18.56
N VAL A 74 14.38 -0.68 17.48
CA VAL A 74 14.80 -0.22 16.16
C VAL A 74 13.84 0.88 15.69
N LYS A 75 14.37 2.01 15.22
CA LYS A 75 13.58 3.19 14.77
C LYS A 75 13.05 3.05 13.34
N GLY A 76 12.63 1.85 12.94
CA GLY A 76 12.09 1.57 11.62
C GLY A 76 12.59 0.27 11.00
N ILE A 77 12.03 -0.06 9.84
CA ILE A 77 12.28 -1.28 9.07
C ILE A 77 13.61 -1.21 8.27
N GLY A 78 14.22 -0.03 8.15
CA GLY A 78 15.52 0.18 7.50
C GLY A 78 15.42 0.18 5.97
N VAL A 79 16.47 -0.32 5.30
CA VAL A 79 16.63 -0.39 3.81
C VAL A 79 15.43 -1.02 3.10
N LEU A 80 14.69 -1.90 3.79
CA LEU A 80 13.49 -2.52 3.25
C LEU A 80 12.38 -1.49 2.91
N GLY A 81 12.29 -0.37 3.64
CA GLY A 81 11.35 0.70 3.29
C GLY A 81 11.65 1.31 1.91
N ASP A 82 12.93 1.56 1.62
CA ASP A 82 13.37 2.13 0.35
C ASP A 82 13.14 1.15 -0.82
N VAL A 83 13.36 -0.13 -0.58
CA VAL A 83 13.10 -1.20 -1.56
C VAL A 83 11.60 -1.29 -1.88
N MET A 84 10.73 -1.15 -0.88
CA MET A 84 9.28 -1.20 -1.07
C MET A 84 8.74 0.00 -1.85
N ASP A 85 9.30 1.20 -1.66
CA ASP A 85 8.95 2.39 -2.44
C ASP A 85 9.37 2.24 -3.91
N LEU A 86 10.56 1.67 -4.16
CA LEU A 86 11.02 1.35 -5.51
C LEU A 86 10.10 0.34 -6.21
N ILE A 87 9.74 -0.75 -5.52
CA ILE A 87 8.83 -1.78 -6.05
C ILE A 87 7.44 -1.17 -6.34
N GLY A 88 6.94 -0.29 -5.47
CA GLY A 88 5.66 0.41 -5.67
C GLY A 88 5.65 1.26 -6.94
N LYS A 89 6.70 2.06 -7.17
CA LYS A 89 6.82 2.89 -8.38
C LYS A 89 6.91 2.05 -9.66
N VAL A 90 7.65 0.94 -9.62
CA VAL A 90 7.77 0.00 -10.75
C VAL A 90 6.43 -0.68 -11.02
N SER A 91 5.72 -1.13 -9.98
CA SER A 91 4.41 -1.76 -10.06
C SER A 91 3.38 -0.87 -10.78
N ILE A 92 3.33 0.42 -10.48
CA ILE A 92 2.40 1.34 -11.16
C ILE A 92 2.66 1.38 -12.66
N ARG A 93 3.94 1.45 -13.06
CA ARG A 93 4.33 1.50 -14.48
C ARG A 93 4.01 0.20 -15.22
N THR A 94 4.24 -0.95 -14.59
CA THR A 94 3.96 -2.26 -15.19
C THR A 94 2.48 -2.55 -15.32
N ASN A 95 1.69 -2.24 -14.28
CA ASN A 95 0.24 -2.42 -14.30
C ASN A 95 -0.42 -1.52 -15.36
N PHE A 96 0.03 -0.27 -15.49
CA PHE A 96 -0.43 0.62 -16.56
C PHE A 96 -0.10 0.04 -17.95
N GLY A 97 1.14 -0.39 -18.17
CA GLY A 97 1.56 -1.05 -19.41
C GLY A 97 0.71 -2.27 -19.75
N PHE A 98 0.46 -3.15 -18.77
CA PHE A 98 -0.37 -4.34 -18.97
C PHE A 98 -1.81 -4.00 -19.36
N CYS A 99 -2.44 -3.04 -18.67
CA CYS A 99 -3.77 -2.55 -19.00
C CYS A 99 -3.83 -1.97 -20.43
N THR A 100 -2.86 -1.15 -20.82
CA THR A 100 -2.84 -0.55 -22.17
C THR A 100 -2.70 -1.61 -23.26
N VAL A 101 -1.78 -2.57 -23.09
CA VAL A 101 -1.58 -3.65 -24.06
C VAL A 101 -2.84 -4.51 -24.18
N PHE A 102 -3.49 -4.89 -23.07
CA PHE A 102 -4.73 -5.67 -23.10
C PHE A 102 -5.87 -4.93 -23.80
N VAL A 103 -6.03 -3.63 -23.54
CA VAL A 103 -7.02 -2.78 -24.23
C VAL A 103 -6.73 -2.67 -25.72
N THR A 104 -5.45 -2.53 -26.12
CA THR A 104 -5.06 -2.51 -27.54
C THR A 104 -5.12 -3.88 -28.22
N ALA A 105 -4.99 -4.96 -27.46
CA ALA A 105 -5.01 -6.34 -27.96
C ALA A 105 -6.44 -6.90 -28.13
N LEU A 106 -7.44 -6.32 -27.45
CA LEU A 106 -8.86 -6.49 -27.76
C LEU A 106 -9.45 -5.25 -28.44
N PRO A 107 -8.96 -4.85 -29.63
CA PRO A 107 -9.49 -3.71 -30.35
C PRO A 107 -10.94 -3.97 -30.79
N LEU A 108 -11.40 -5.23 -30.84
CA LEU A 108 -12.75 -5.58 -31.26
C LEU A 108 -13.81 -5.07 -30.27
N ALA A 109 -13.56 -5.11 -28.96
CA ALA A 109 -14.52 -4.65 -27.96
C ALA A 109 -14.64 -3.12 -27.94
N THR A 110 -13.51 -2.42 -28.06
CA THR A 110 -13.47 -0.96 -28.21
C THR A 110 -14.06 -0.52 -29.55
N LEU A 111 -13.87 -1.30 -30.62
CA LEU A 111 -14.46 -1.06 -31.94
C LEU A 111 -15.98 -1.30 -31.93
N ILE A 112 -16.48 -2.36 -31.28
CA ILE A 112 -17.92 -2.60 -31.10
C ILE A 112 -18.55 -1.50 -30.24
N PHE A 113 -17.90 -1.09 -29.15
CA PHE A 113 -18.35 0.05 -28.34
C PHE A 113 -18.41 1.34 -29.16
N PHE A 114 -17.36 1.64 -29.93
CA PHE A 114 -17.31 2.82 -30.80
C PHE A 114 -18.40 2.78 -31.88
N ILE A 115 -18.58 1.65 -32.56
CA ILE A 115 -19.65 1.46 -33.56
C ILE A 115 -21.03 1.64 -32.92
N SER A 116 -21.28 1.03 -31.76
CA SER A 116 -22.55 1.17 -31.04
C SER A 116 -22.81 2.61 -30.62
N ASN A 117 -21.79 3.32 -30.14
CA ASN A 117 -21.87 4.72 -29.78
C ASN A 117 -22.16 5.62 -31.00
N VAL A 118 -21.46 5.40 -32.12
CA VAL A 118 -21.72 6.10 -33.39
C VAL A 118 -23.15 5.83 -33.88
N ILE A 119 -23.61 4.58 -33.83
CA ILE A 119 -24.99 4.22 -34.21
C ILE A 119 -26.00 4.94 -33.30
N ASN A 120 -25.79 4.96 -31.98
CA ASN A 120 -26.67 5.64 -31.04
C ASN A 120 -26.74 7.15 -31.29
N ILE A 121 -25.59 7.82 -31.48
CA ILE A 121 -25.55 9.25 -31.82
C ILE A 121 -26.28 9.50 -33.15
N ARG A 122 -26.09 8.64 -34.15
CA ARG A 122 -26.79 8.77 -35.45
C ARG A 122 -28.30 8.57 -35.31
N LEU A 123 -28.73 7.62 -34.50
CA LEU A 123 -30.14 7.39 -34.20
C LEU A 123 -30.73 8.57 -33.42
N GLU A 124 -29.97 9.15 -32.49
CA GLU A 124 -30.35 10.32 -31.71
C GLU A 124 -30.48 11.57 -32.60
N VAL A 125 -29.54 11.81 -33.52
CA VAL A 125 -29.65 12.88 -34.52
C VAL A 125 -30.84 12.68 -35.43
N LYS A 126 -31.11 11.46 -35.91
CA LYS A 126 -32.30 11.16 -36.74
C LYS A 126 -33.61 11.41 -35.96
N LYS A 127 -33.63 11.11 -34.65
CA LYS A 127 -34.76 11.43 -33.77
C LYS A 127 -34.89 12.94 -33.54
N PHE A 128 -33.77 13.66 -33.34
CA PHE A 128 -33.72 15.10 -33.18
C PHE A 128 -34.24 15.84 -34.42
N LEU A 129 -33.75 15.47 -35.61
CA LEU A 129 -34.15 16.08 -36.88
C LEU A 129 -35.63 15.86 -37.23
N LYS A 130 -36.22 14.75 -36.80
CA LYS A 130 -37.65 14.45 -37.03
C LYS A 130 -38.59 15.03 -35.97
N ARG A 131 -38.11 15.31 -34.75
CA ARG A 131 -38.98 15.55 -33.58
C ARG A 131 -38.71 16.85 -32.81
N TYR A 132 -37.55 17.50 -32.99
CA TYR A 132 -37.17 18.73 -32.26
C TYR A 132 -36.84 19.89 -33.21
N GLN A 133 -37.45 21.06 -32.99
CA GLN A 133 -37.03 22.33 -33.61
C GLN A 133 -35.77 22.88 -32.90
N ARG A 134 -34.76 23.22 -33.71
CA ARG A 134 -33.45 23.88 -33.45
C ARG A 134 -32.86 23.81 -32.02
N PRO A 135 -31.97 22.85 -31.72
CA PRO A 135 -31.08 22.93 -30.55
C PRO A 135 -29.93 23.93 -30.78
N VAL A 136 -29.59 24.69 -29.74
CA VAL A 136 -28.47 25.65 -29.72
C VAL A 136 -27.16 24.89 -29.43
N ALA A 137 -26.20 24.95 -30.34
CA ALA A 137 -24.91 24.28 -30.17
C ALA A 137 -24.04 25.00 -29.12
N HIS A 138 -23.53 24.27 -28.14
CA HIS A 138 -22.55 24.78 -27.19
C HIS A 138 -21.22 24.03 -27.35
N THR A 139 -20.13 24.76 -27.50
CA THR A 139 -18.79 24.20 -27.69
C THR A 139 -18.32 23.56 -26.37
N MET A 140 -18.01 22.26 -26.38
CA MET A 140 -17.42 21.56 -25.24
C MET A 140 -15.93 21.30 -25.52
N LYS A 141 -15.06 21.91 -24.71
CA LYS A 141 -13.59 21.77 -24.78
C LYS A 141 -13.18 20.37 -24.27
N GLY A 142 -12.30 19.69 -25.00
CA GLY A 142 -12.02 18.25 -24.90
C GLY A 142 -11.40 17.73 -23.59
N ILE A 143 -11.61 16.43 -23.34
CA ILE A 143 -11.37 15.70 -22.08
C ILE A 143 -10.00 15.01 -21.99
N GLY A 144 -9.23 14.97 -23.08
CA GLY A 144 -8.04 14.10 -23.19
C GLY A 144 -6.84 14.51 -22.32
N VAL A 145 -6.57 15.80 -22.15
CA VAL A 145 -5.42 16.30 -21.35
C VAL A 145 -5.73 16.28 -19.84
N LEU A 146 -7.01 16.23 -19.48
CA LEU A 146 -7.47 16.16 -18.08
C LEU A 146 -7.12 14.81 -17.44
N GLY A 147 -7.09 13.70 -18.17
CA GLY A 147 -6.86 12.37 -17.57
C GLY A 147 -5.52 12.27 -16.81
N ASP A 148 -4.42 12.57 -17.48
CA ASP A 148 -3.07 12.40 -16.92
C ASP A 148 -2.76 13.45 -15.84
N SER A 149 -3.22 14.69 -16.05
CA SER A 149 -3.06 15.77 -15.09
C SER A 149 -3.93 15.60 -13.84
N VAL A 150 -5.13 15.02 -13.97
CA VAL A 150 -6.02 14.70 -12.84
C VAL A 150 -5.45 13.57 -12.00
N VAL A 151 -4.89 12.51 -12.61
CA VAL A 151 -4.28 11.42 -11.83
C VAL A 151 -3.05 11.91 -11.05
N ALA A 152 -2.18 12.72 -11.67
CA ALA A 152 -1.04 13.32 -10.99
C ALA A 152 -1.48 14.26 -9.85
N LEU A 153 -2.53 15.06 -10.07
CA LEU A 153 -3.11 15.93 -9.05
C LEU A 153 -3.69 15.12 -7.88
N ILE A 154 -4.43 14.03 -8.15
CA ILE A 154 -5.01 13.17 -7.12
C ILE A 154 -3.91 12.55 -6.25
N VAL A 155 -2.85 12.00 -6.85
CA VAL A 155 -1.73 11.44 -6.11
C VAL A 155 -1.07 12.49 -5.22
N TRP A 156 -0.84 13.69 -5.76
CA TRP A 156 -0.29 14.81 -4.99
C TRP A 156 -1.22 15.27 -3.85
N LEU A 157 -2.53 15.34 -4.10
CA LEU A 157 -3.52 15.76 -3.09
C LEU A 157 -3.64 14.75 -1.96
N VAL A 158 -3.60 13.46 -2.27
CA VAL A 158 -3.63 12.38 -1.29
C VAL A 158 -2.37 12.41 -0.43
N ASP A 159 -1.22 12.72 -1.01
CA ASP A 159 0.03 12.87 -0.25
C ASP A 159 0.02 14.13 0.63
N TYR A 160 -0.42 15.27 0.06
CA TYR A 160 -0.53 16.54 0.78
C TYR A 160 -1.50 16.50 1.97
N THR A 161 -2.58 15.74 1.86
CA THR A 161 -3.58 15.62 2.93
C THR A 161 -3.22 14.59 4.00
N LYS A 162 -2.23 13.73 3.77
CA LYS A 162 -1.82 12.72 4.75
C LYS A 162 -0.76 13.29 5.71
N PRO A 163 -1.07 13.40 7.01
CA PRO A 163 -0.05 13.78 7.98
C PRO A 163 1.00 12.67 8.11
N ALA A 164 2.28 13.04 8.05
CA ALA A 164 3.41 12.11 8.19
C ALA A 164 3.40 11.31 9.51
N ILE A 165 2.69 11.79 10.53
CA ILE A 165 2.52 11.15 11.83
C ILE A 165 1.02 11.00 12.10
N PRO A 166 0.52 9.80 12.46
CA PRO A 166 -0.87 9.62 12.81
C PRO A 166 -1.21 10.47 14.04
N ARG A 167 -2.37 11.14 14.03
CA ARG A 167 -2.79 12.05 15.13
C ARG A 167 -2.73 11.36 16.50
N GLN A 168 -3.06 10.07 16.56
CA GLN A 168 -3.00 9.27 17.78
C GLN A 168 -1.60 9.21 18.41
N ALA A 169 -0.56 9.00 17.60
CA ALA A 169 0.81 8.98 18.09
C ALA A 169 1.24 10.37 18.60
N ARG A 170 0.76 11.43 17.96
CA ARG A 170 1.01 12.81 18.43
C ARG A 170 0.38 13.03 19.81
N TYR A 171 -0.87 12.61 20.02
CA TYR A 171 -1.54 12.69 21.31
C TYR A 171 -0.83 11.90 22.40
N GLU A 172 -0.29 10.72 22.09
CA GLU A 172 0.46 9.91 23.06
C GLU A 172 1.80 10.53 23.42
N THR A 173 2.48 11.17 22.46
CA THR A 173 3.73 11.89 22.69
C THR A 173 3.50 13.12 23.56
N GLU A 174 2.44 13.88 23.29
CA GLU A 174 2.03 15.01 24.12
C GLU A 174 1.61 14.53 25.52
N ARG A 175 0.81 13.47 25.62
CA ARG A 175 0.38 12.91 26.91
C ARG A 175 1.56 12.42 27.76
N THR A 176 2.57 11.79 27.16
CA THR A 176 3.77 11.34 27.88
C THR A 176 4.66 12.52 28.27
N SER A 177 4.76 13.56 27.44
CA SER A 177 5.44 14.80 27.77
C SER A 177 4.75 15.53 28.92
N TRP A 178 3.42 15.65 28.90
CA TRP A 178 2.61 16.19 29.99
C TRP A 178 2.74 15.38 31.27
N ARG A 179 2.73 14.05 31.18
CA ARG A 179 2.90 13.18 32.36
C ARG A 179 4.26 13.38 33.01
N ARG A 180 5.36 13.42 32.22
CA ARG A 180 6.71 13.73 32.72
C ARG A 180 6.81 15.14 33.31
N PHE A 181 6.12 16.12 32.72
CA PHE A 181 6.08 17.48 33.24
C PHE A 181 5.32 17.56 34.58
N VAL A 182 4.21 16.84 34.71
CA VAL A 182 3.45 16.74 35.96
C VAL A 182 4.23 15.98 37.03
N GLU A 183 4.89 14.87 36.68
CA GLU A 183 5.81 14.14 37.59
C GLU A 183 6.97 15.01 38.06
N TRP A 184 7.44 15.96 37.23
CA TRP A 184 8.47 16.92 37.62
C TRP A 184 7.96 17.99 38.60
N PHE A 185 6.72 18.46 38.41
CA PHE A 185 6.09 19.46 39.28
C PHE A 185 5.55 18.87 40.58
N CYS A 186 5.07 17.64 40.55
CA CYS A 186 4.48 16.91 41.68
C CYS A 186 5.10 15.51 41.71
N PRO A 187 6.27 15.34 42.34
CA PRO A 187 6.83 14.01 42.53
C PRO A 187 5.87 13.20 43.41
N PRO A 188 5.60 11.92 43.08
CA PRO A 188 4.72 11.09 43.89
C PRO A 188 5.30 10.96 45.30
N GLU A 189 4.46 11.23 46.30
CA GLU A 189 4.76 10.92 47.70
C GLU A 189 5.15 9.43 47.77
N MET A 190 6.38 9.13 48.18
CA MET A 190 6.78 7.75 48.42
C MET A 190 6.08 7.31 49.70
N ASP A 191 5.02 6.51 49.55
CA ASP A 191 4.43 5.78 50.68
C ASP A 191 5.51 4.88 51.31
N VAL A 192 6.04 5.32 52.45
CA VAL A 192 6.88 4.55 53.39
C VAL A 192 6.01 3.88 54.43
#